data_AF-A0A109PNF0-F1
#
_entry.id   AF-A0A109PNF0-F1
#
_cell.length_a   1.000
_cell.length_b   1.000
_cell.length_c   1.000
_cell.angle_alpha   90.00
_cell.angle_beta   90.00
_cell.angle_gamma   90.00
#
_symmetry.space_group_name_H-M   'P 1'
#
loop_
_entity.id
_entity.type
_entity.pdbx_description
1 polymer ?
#
loop_
_entity_poly.entity_id
_entity_poly.type
_entity_poly.pdbx_seq_one_letter_code
_entity_poly.pdbx_strand_id
1 'polypeptide(L)'
;DEEKKMGTLVKEDFGRPNRENTMGMRHGSYDKLDDDGLAPPGTRVSGEDVIIGKTTPISQDETQQGQTSRYTRRDHSTSLRHSESGMVDQ
;
A
#
# COMPACT_ATOMS: atom_id res chain seq x y z
N ASP A 1 -18.39 -17.48 -18.83
CA ASP A 1 -19.05 -16.78 -17.72
C ASP A 1 -18.22 -15.56 -17.39
N GLU A 2 -18.39 -14.55 -18.24
CA GLU A 2 -17.88 -13.20 -18.04
C GLU A 2 -18.75 -12.55 -16.98
N GLU A 3 -18.22 -12.34 -15.78
CA GLU A 3 -18.61 -11.23 -14.90
C GLU A 3 -17.86 -11.37 -13.57
N LYS A 4 -16.77 -10.61 -13.41
CA LYS A 4 -16.46 -10.01 -12.12
C LYS A 4 -15.67 -8.73 -12.32
N LYS A 5 -16.47 -7.66 -12.40
CA LYS A 5 -16.15 -6.28 -12.02
C LYS A 5 -15.20 -5.56 -12.96
N MET A 6 -15.82 -4.71 -13.80
CA MET A 6 -15.32 -3.38 -14.11
C MET A 6 -15.00 -2.63 -12.79
N GLY A 7 -13.91 -3.00 -12.13
CA GLY A 7 -13.30 -2.15 -11.12
C GLY A 7 -12.74 -0.96 -11.87
N THR A 8 -13.22 0.23 -11.53
CA THR A 8 -12.65 1.53 -11.89
C THR A 8 -11.15 1.38 -12.21
N LEU A 9 -10.71 1.82 -13.40
CA LEU A 9 -9.30 1.91 -13.82
C LEU A 9 -8.51 2.89 -12.92
N VAL A 10 -8.59 2.73 -11.60
CA VAL A 10 -7.75 3.42 -10.66
C VAL A 10 -6.39 2.78 -10.83
N LYS A 11 -5.51 3.51 -11.52
CA LYS A 11 -4.12 3.12 -11.75
C LYS A 11 -3.46 2.98 -10.39
N GLU A 12 -3.38 1.76 -9.89
CA GLU A 12 -2.59 1.43 -8.71
C GLU A 12 -1.11 1.57 -9.07
N ASP A 13 -0.34 2.09 -8.13
CA ASP A 13 1.07 2.38 -8.31
C ASP A 13 1.84 1.73 -7.17
N PHE A 14 2.91 1.02 -7.52
CA PHE A 14 3.82 0.45 -6.54
C PHE A 14 4.83 1.50 -6.13
N GLY A 15 5.00 1.67 -4.83
CA GLY A 15 5.87 2.67 -4.27
C GLY A 15 5.72 2.73 -2.76
N ARG A 16 6.75 3.26 -2.09
CA ARG A 16 6.74 3.39 -0.64
C ARG A 16 5.71 4.45 -0.19
N PRO A 17 4.64 4.07 0.52
CA PRO A 17 3.66 5.04 1.02
C PRO A 17 4.29 5.94 2.09
N ASN A 18 3.91 7.22 2.07
CA ASN A 18 4.40 8.21 3.03
C ASN A 18 3.25 8.67 3.94
N ARG A 19 3.47 8.67 5.26
CA ARG A 19 2.50 9.08 6.30
C ARG A 19 1.98 10.50 6.12
N GLU A 20 2.74 11.35 5.43
CA GLU A 20 2.33 12.74 5.17
C GLU A 20 1.29 12.84 4.04
N ASN A 21 1.38 11.99 3.02
CA ASN A 21 0.60 12.10 1.78
C ASN A 21 -0.31 10.89 1.48
N THR A 22 -0.20 9.82 2.29
CA THR A 22 -0.93 8.57 2.10
C THR A 22 -1.97 8.38 3.20
N MET A 23 -3.23 8.24 2.80
CA MET A 23 -4.35 8.00 3.69
C MET A 23 -4.51 6.51 3.98
N GLY A 24 -4.87 6.15 5.22
CA GLY A 24 -5.24 4.78 5.57
C GLY A 24 -4.07 3.80 5.67
N MET A 25 -2.87 4.30 5.94
CA MET A 25 -1.70 3.45 6.16
C MET A 25 -1.95 2.44 7.28
N ARG A 26 -1.50 1.21 7.05
CA ARG A 26 -1.56 0.11 8.00
C ARG A 26 -0.66 0.38 9.21
N HIS A 27 -1.02 -0.25 10.33
CA HIS A 27 -0.17 -0.36 11.51
C HIS A 27 0.88 -1.43 11.26
N GLY A 28 2.00 -1.00 10.67
CA GLY A 28 3.08 -1.87 10.25
C GLY A 28 4.35 -1.11 9.90
N SER A 29 5.46 -1.83 9.74
CA SER A 29 6.71 -1.23 9.24
C SER A 29 6.71 -1.23 7.71
N TYR A 30 6.94 -0.04 7.15
CA TYR A 30 7.19 0.18 5.73
C TYR A 30 8.68 0.41 5.46
N ASP A 31 9.53 0.26 6.48
CA ASP A 31 10.96 0.57 6.40
C ASP A 31 11.75 -0.51 5.66
N LYS A 32 11.11 -1.65 5.46
CA LYS A 32 11.63 -2.81 4.73
C LYS A 32 11.31 -2.78 3.24
N LEU A 33 10.59 -1.75 2.78
CA LEU A 33 10.29 -1.54 1.37
C LEU A 33 11.35 -0.65 0.74
N ASP A 34 11.75 -1.02 -0.47
CA ASP A 34 12.55 -0.19 -1.35
C ASP A 34 11.69 0.90 -2.02
N ASP A 35 12.33 1.75 -2.82
CA ASP A 35 11.68 2.87 -3.51
C ASP A 35 10.63 2.42 -4.54
N ASP A 36 10.75 1.20 -5.06
CA ASP A 36 9.77 0.56 -5.94
C ASP A 36 8.52 0.07 -5.18
N GLY A 37 8.52 0.16 -3.84
CA GLY A 37 7.45 -0.32 -2.99
C GLY A 37 7.45 -1.83 -2.79
N LEU A 38 8.56 -2.54 -3.03
CA LEU A 38 8.68 -3.97 -2.75
C LEU A 38 9.74 -4.20 -1.67
N ALA A 39 9.55 -5.24 -0.86
CA ALA A 39 10.60 -5.67 0.04
C ALA A 39 11.68 -6.45 -0.75
N PRO A 40 12.97 -6.09 -0.65
CA PRO A 40 14.01 -6.75 -1.42
C PRO A 40 14.21 -8.21 -0.97
N PRO A 41 14.63 -9.11 -1.88
CA PRO A 41 14.97 -10.50 -1.53
C PRO A 41 16.03 -10.56 -0.42
N GLY A 42 15.88 -11.53 0.49
CA GLY A 42 16.72 -11.66 1.68
C GLY A 42 16.29 -10.79 2.88
N THR A 43 15.28 -9.93 2.72
CA THR A 43 14.76 -9.11 3.82
C THR A 43 14.00 -9.96 4.82
N ARG A 44 14.36 -9.87 6.11
CA ARG A 44 13.64 -10.53 7.19
C ARG A 44 12.36 -9.76 7.51
N VAL A 45 11.22 -10.42 7.38
CA VAL A 45 9.89 -9.86 7.58
C VAL A 45 9.12 -10.66 8.64
N SER A 46 8.25 -9.98 9.37
CA SER A 46 7.48 -10.45 10.52
C SER A 46 6.10 -9.84 10.48
N GLY A 47 5.16 -10.36 11.26
CA GLY A 47 3.74 -10.28 10.92
C GLY A 47 3.09 -8.92 10.68
N GLU A 48 3.65 -7.81 11.16
CA GLU A 48 3.17 -6.45 10.87
C GLU A 48 3.96 -5.74 9.77
N ASP A 49 5.00 -6.37 9.22
CA ASP A 49 5.82 -5.79 8.17
C ASP A 49 5.08 -5.80 6.83
N VAL A 50 5.19 -4.68 6.14
CA VAL A 50 4.69 -4.50 4.79
C VAL A 50 5.69 -5.05 3.81
N ILE A 51 5.23 -5.93 2.91
CA ILE A 51 6.05 -6.58 1.88
C ILE A 51 5.81 -5.99 0.50
N ILE A 52 4.64 -5.38 0.29
CA ILE A 52 4.26 -4.69 -0.96
C ILE A 52 3.61 -3.36 -0.58
N GLY A 53 4.31 -2.26 -0.79
CA GLY A 53 3.80 -0.90 -0.81
C GLY A 53 3.03 -0.63 -2.10
N LYS A 54 1.71 -0.60 -1.99
CA LYS A 54 0.81 -0.27 -3.09
C LYS A 54 -0.03 0.93 -2.70
N THR A 55 -0.14 1.90 -3.59
CA THR A 55 -0.96 3.08 -3.36
C THR A 55 -1.85 3.36 -4.55
N THR A 56 -3.00 3.96 -4.29
CA THR A 56 -3.91 4.44 -5.34
C THR A 56 -4.06 5.95 -5.25
N PRO A 57 -4.09 6.68 -6.38
CA PRO A 57 -4.39 8.10 -6.36
C PRO A 57 -5.81 8.32 -5.82
N ILE A 58 -5.97 9.26 -4.90
CA ILE A 58 -7.30 9.65 -4.41
C ILE A 58 -7.90 10.60 -5.44
N SER A 59 -9.08 10.26 -5.97
CA SER A 59 -9.80 11.11 -6.91
C SER A 59 -10.20 12.43 -6.25
N GLN A 60 -10.08 13.54 -6.99
CA GLN A 60 -10.48 14.86 -6.47
C GLN A 60 -11.97 14.92 -6.06
N ASP A 61 -12.81 14.07 -6.65
CA ASP A 61 -14.21 13.93 -6.28
C ASP A 61 -14.41 13.40 -4.85
N GLU A 62 -13.57 12.44 -4.40
CA GLU A 62 -13.57 11.97 -3.00
C GLU A 62 -13.11 13.07 -2.02
N THR A 63 -12.28 14.01 -2.46
CA THR A 63 -11.82 15.13 -1.62
C THR A 63 -12.82 16.29 -1.51
N GLN A 64 -13.89 16.32 -2.31
CA GLN A 64 -14.86 17.42 -2.31
C GLN A 64 -15.88 17.38 -1.15
N GLN A 65 -15.95 16.31 -0.36
CA GLN A 65 -16.85 16.22 0.80
C GLN A 65 -16.35 16.94 2.08
N GLY A 66 -15.58 18.02 1.93
CA GLY A 66 -15.36 18.99 3.02
C GLY A 66 -14.08 18.82 3.85
N GLN A 67 -13.13 17.99 3.43
CA GLN A 67 -11.78 18.03 3.97
C GLN A 67 -10.78 18.22 2.83
N THR A 68 -9.97 19.28 2.91
CA THR A 68 -8.66 19.30 2.25
C THR A 68 -7.87 18.13 2.81
N SER A 69 -8.03 16.96 2.18
CA SER A 69 -7.23 15.80 2.49
C SER A 69 -5.83 16.16 2.02
N ARG A 70 -4.92 16.44 2.96
CA ARG A 70 -3.48 16.53 2.69
C ARG A 70 -2.93 15.30 1.98
N TYR A 71 -3.68 14.20 2.04
CA TYR A 71 -3.36 12.94 1.39
C TYR A 71 -3.79 12.97 -0.06
N THR A 72 -2.84 12.69 -0.95
CA THR A 72 -3.02 12.57 -2.40
C THR A 72 -3.16 11.11 -2.84
N ARG A 73 -2.80 10.17 -1.98
CA ARG A 73 -2.81 8.73 -2.24
C ARG A 73 -3.49 7.96 -1.10
N ARG A 74 -4.03 6.79 -1.38
CA ARG A 74 -4.60 5.86 -0.41
C ARG A 74 -3.74 4.60 -0.36
N ASP A 75 -3.46 4.12 0.84
CA ASP A 75 -2.69 2.91 1.05
C ASP A 75 -3.51 1.66 0.72
N HIS A 76 -2.98 0.84 -0.17
CA HIS A 76 -3.45 -0.50 -0.51
C HIS A 76 -2.34 -1.53 -0.33
N SER A 77 -1.36 -1.23 0.53
CA SER A 77 -0.24 -2.10 0.82
C SER A 77 -0.67 -3.49 1.33
N THR A 78 0.22 -4.46 1.18
CA THR A 78 0.07 -5.83 1.67
C THR A 78 1.13 -6.09 2.74
N SER A 79 0.66 -6.40 3.94
CA SER A 79 1.49 -6.86 5.06
C SER A 79 1.42 -8.37 5.19
N LEU A 80 2.38 -8.93 5.94
CA LEU A 80 2.26 -10.31 6.42
C LEU A 80 1.08 -10.47 7.38
N ARG A 81 0.75 -11.73 7.72
CA ARG A 81 -0.17 -12.03 8.80
C ARG A 81 0.57 -11.92 10.13
N HIS A 82 -0.11 -11.43 11.16
CA HIS A 82 0.48 -11.16 12.48
C HIS A 82 1.28 -12.32 13.08
N SER A 83 0.86 -13.57 12.84
CA SER A 83 1.54 -14.78 13.36
C SER A 83 2.59 -15.37 12.42
N GLU A 84 2.88 -14.71 11.30
CA GLU A 84 3.83 -15.19 10.30
C GLU A 84 5.15 -14.41 10.38
N SER A 85 6.25 -15.11 10.19
CA SER A 85 7.57 -14.51 10.01
C SER A 85 8.36 -15.33 9.01
N GLY A 86 9.26 -14.67 8.29
CA GLY A 86 10.00 -15.31 7.23
C GLY A 86 11.05 -14.39 6.62
N MET A 87 11.59 -14.83 5.49
CA MET A 87 12.51 -14.08 4.67
C MET A 87 11.89 -13.96 3.27
N VAL A 88 11.99 -12.78 2.66
CA VAL A 88 11.56 -12.59 1.27
C VAL A 88 12.46 -13.43 0.37
N ASP A 89 11.85 -14.29 -0.44
CA ASP A 89 12.52 -15.11 -1.45
C ASP A 89 12.21 -14.57 -2.85
N GLN A 90 13.02 -14.93 -3.84
CA GLN A 90 12.93 -14.43 -5.22
C GLN A 90 11.84 -15.11 -6.06
#